data_AF-A0A5C6C4W2-F1
#
_entry.id   AF-A0A5C6C4W2-F1
#
_cell.length_a   1.000
_cell.length_b   1.000
_cell.length_c   1.000
_cell.angle_alpha   90.00
_cell.angle_beta   90.00
_cell.angle_gamma   90.00
#
_symmetry.space_group_name_H-M   'P 1'
#
loop_
_entity.id
_entity.type
_entity.pdbx_description
1 polymer ?
#
loop_
_entity_poly.entity_id
_entity_poly.type
_entity_poly.pdbx_seq_one_letter_code
_entity_poly.pdbx_strand_id
1 'polypeptide(L)'
;MKNRLLSGVAVLLVASASVFAAETAKVDLEGVKCAVADKDATADKSADYKEGKVFFCCNGCAGKFAKTPEKFATQANRQLVQTHQYEQKGCPISGGKINPETMIKVDGTKVAFCCKNCKAKVEGAEKKEASELVFGEKAFAKGFKKAEKKEG
;
A
#
# COMPACT_ATOMS: atom_id res chain seq x y z
N MET A 1 -19.96 -12.03 -63.93
CA MET A 1 -20.33 -13.40 -63.49
C MET A 1 -19.08 -14.26 -63.48
N LYS A 2 -18.89 -15.00 -62.36
CA LYS A 2 -17.99 -16.14 -62.14
C LYS A 2 -16.47 -15.90 -61.95
N ASN A 3 -16.15 -15.69 -60.67
CA ASN A 3 -15.16 -16.40 -59.86
C ASN A 3 -13.99 -17.10 -60.58
N ARG A 4 -12.78 -16.65 -60.24
CA ARG A 4 -11.63 -17.54 -60.08
C ARG A 4 -10.99 -17.33 -58.72
N LEU A 5 -11.22 -18.31 -57.85
CA LEU A 5 -10.60 -18.54 -56.56
C LEU A 5 -9.30 -19.34 -56.76
N LEU A 6 -8.37 -19.16 -55.81
CA LEU A 6 -7.21 -20.00 -55.45
C LEU A 6 -5.81 -19.57 -55.93
N SER A 7 -5.13 -18.82 -55.07
CA SER A 7 -3.71 -18.96 -54.64
C SER A 7 -3.47 -17.79 -53.69
N GLY A 8 -3.40 -17.98 -52.37
CA GLY A 8 -2.33 -18.68 -51.68
C GLY A 8 -1.44 -17.63 -50.99
N VAL A 9 -1.02 -17.90 -49.76
CA VAL A 9 -0.02 -17.16 -48.95
C VAL A 9 -0.56 -16.23 -47.84
N ALA A 10 -0.36 -16.76 -46.63
CA ALA A 10 -0.03 -16.11 -45.35
C ALA A 10 -1.08 -15.23 -44.65
N VAL A 11 -1.88 -15.89 -43.82
CA VAL A 11 -2.33 -15.35 -42.53
C VAL A 11 -1.08 -15.01 -41.69
N LEU A 12 -0.75 -13.73 -41.59
CA LEU A 12 0.11 -13.22 -40.50
C LEU A 12 -0.80 -12.74 -39.38
N LEU A 13 -1.22 -13.69 -38.55
CA LEU A 13 -1.63 -13.45 -37.18
C LEU A 13 -0.42 -12.90 -36.43
N VAL A 14 -0.29 -11.57 -36.34
CA VAL A 14 0.57 -10.97 -35.31
C VAL A 14 -0.19 -11.02 -34.00
N ALA A 15 -0.11 -12.17 -33.35
CA ALA A 15 -0.56 -12.37 -32.00
C ALA A 15 0.29 -11.50 -31.05
N SER A 16 -0.39 -10.57 -30.38
CA SER A 16 -0.21 -10.21 -28.97
C SER A 16 1.14 -10.52 -28.33
N ALA A 17 1.90 -9.46 -28.08
CA ALA A 17 2.53 -9.26 -26.79
C ALA A 17 2.53 -7.76 -26.50
N SER A 18 1.37 -7.22 -26.12
CA SER A 18 1.36 -6.09 -25.21
C SER A 18 2.07 -6.59 -23.95
N VAL A 19 3.38 -6.37 -23.92
CA VAL A 19 4.17 -6.49 -22.71
C VAL A 19 3.58 -5.40 -21.81
N PHE A 20 2.53 -5.74 -21.06
CA PHE A 20 2.29 -5.13 -19.78
C PHE A 20 3.47 -5.55 -18.92
N ALA A 21 4.62 -4.91 -19.16
CA ALA A 21 5.41 -4.39 -18.08
C ALA A 21 4.43 -3.47 -17.34
N ALA A 22 3.58 -4.08 -16.50
CA ALA A 22 3.05 -3.40 -15.35
C ALA A 22 4.28 -2.76 -14.75
N GLU A 23 4.39 -1.45 -14.91
CA GLU A 23 5.42 -0.64 -14.29
C GLU A 23 5.55 -1.17 -12.87
N THR A 24 6.62 -1.92 -12.65
CA THR A 24 7.25 -2.00 -11.36
C THR A 24 7.78 -0.59 -11.17
N ALA A 25 6.88 0.35 -10.86
CA ALA A 25 7.19 1.53 -10.11
C ALA A 25 8.11 0.99 -9.02
N LYS A 26 9.39 1.38 -9.06
CA LYS A 26 10.36 0.98 -8.05
C LYS A 26 9.74 1.43 -6.74
N VAL A 27 9.17 0.50 -6.01
CA VAL A 27 8.58 0.82 -4.71
C VAL A 27 9.76 1.16 -3.84
N ASP A 28 9.83 2.42 -3.43
CA ASP A 28 10.84 2.87 -2.50
C ASP A 28 10.56 2.19 -1.15
N LEU A 29 11.48 1.29 -0.78
CA LEU A 29 11.43 0.56 0.48
C LEU A 29 12.44 1.11 1.49
N GLU A 30 13.03 2.28 1.23
CA GLU A 30 13.96 2.89 2.18
C GLU A 30 13.26 3.17 3.51
N GLY A 31 13.79 2.55 4.58
CA GLY A 31 13.21 2.62 5.92
C GLY A 31 11.88 1.88 6.09
N VAL A 32 11.43 1.08 5.10
CA VAL A 32 10.20 0.29 5.19
C VAL A 32 10.48 -1.03 5.91
N LYS A 33 9.83 -1.21 7.06
CA LYS A 33 9.89 -2.46 7.85
C LYS A 33 8.92 -3.50 7.33
N CYS A 34 9.30 -4.77 7.43
CA CYS A 34 8.49 -5.94 7.13
C CYS A 34 7.14 -5.89 7.89
N ALA A 35 6.06 -6.26 7.20
CA ALA A 35 4.72 -6.20 7.80
C ALA A 35 4.51 -7.23 8.93
N VAL A 36 5.40 -8.22 9.06
CA VAL A 36 5.29 -9.30 10.06
C VAL A 36 6.37 -9.22 11.15
N ALA A 37 7.51 -8.60 10.87
CA ALA A 37 8.68 -8.60 11.74
C ALA A 37 9.42 -7.26 11.71
N ASP A 38 10.16 -6.93 12.77
CA ASP A 38 10.96 -5.71 12.85
C ASP A 38 12.31 -5.85 12.12
N LYS A 39 12.24 -6.10 10.81
CA LYS A 39 13.39 -6.17 9.89
C LYS A 39 13.04 -5.41 8.62
N ASP A 40 14.05 -5.01 7.87
CA ASP A 40 13.82 -4.28 6.62
C ASP A 40 13.12 -5.17 5.58
N ALA A 41 12.15 -4.60 4.88
CA ALA A 41 11.41 -5.29 3.84
C ALA A 41 12.22 -5.34 2.53
N THR A 42 11.96 -6.35 1.71
CA THR A 42 12.61 -6.50 0.41
C THR A 42 11.57 -6.53 -0.71
N ALA A 43 11.91 -5.97 -1.87
CA ALA A 43 10.97 -5.84 -2.99
C ALA A 43 10.59 -7.19 -3.61
N ASP A 44 11.46 -8.19 -3.51
CA ASP A 44 11.26 -9.53 -4.06
C ASP A 44 10.29 -10.38 -3.22
N LYS A 45 9.98 -9.98 -1.98
CA LYS A 45 9.08 -10.69 -1.08
C LYS A 45 7.87 -9.81 -0.77
N SER A 46 6.78 -10.03 -1.49
CA SER A 46 5.57 -9.22 -1.34
C SER A 46 4.29 -10.05 -1.47
N ALA A 47 3.18 -9.48 -1.01
CA ALA A 47 1.83 -10.01 -1.18
C ALA A 47 0.86 -8.85 -1.43
N ASP A 48 -0.22 -9.13 -2.15
CA ASP A 48 -1.26 -8.13 -2.39
C ASP A 48 -2.17 -8.01 -1.15
N TYR A 49 -2.48 -6.78 -0.77
CA TYR A 49 -3.25 -6.44 0.41
C TYR A 49 -3.95 -5.09 0.25
N LYS A 50 -5.27 -5.05 0.45
CA LYS A 50 -6.13 -3.86 0.27
C LYS A 50 -5.78 -3.10 -1.03
N GLU A 51 -5.79 -3.80 -2.16
CA GLU A 51 -5.47 -3.24 -3.49
C GLU A 51 -4.09 -2.55 -3.63
N GLY A 52 -3.22 -2.74 -2.65
CA GLY A 52 -1.81 -2.40 -2.71
C GLY A 52 -0.96 -3.63 -2.45
N LYS A 53 0.32 -3.41 -2.20
CA LYS A 53 1.33 -4.42 -2.02
C LYS A 53 2.05 -4.20 -0.70
N VAL A 54 2.14 -5.25 0.11
CA VAL A 54 2.93 -5.27 1.33
C VAL A 54 4.17 -6.13 1.13
N PHE A 55 5.26 -5.74 1.78
CA PHE A 55 6.59 -6.28 1.60
C PHE A 55 7.11 -6.91 2.89
N PHE A 56 7.96 -7.91 2.72
CA PHE A 56 8.44 -8.77 3.79
C PHE A 56 9.96 -8.92 3.74
N CYS A 57 10.56 -9.33 4.85
CA CYS A 57 12.01 -9.62 4.88
C CYS A 57 12.34 -11.05 4.42
N CYS A 58 11.36 -11.95 4.35
CA CYS A 58 11.56 -13.35 3.93
C CYS A 58 10.25 -14.06 3.54
N ASN A 59 10.38 -15.21 2.87
CA ASN A 59 9.25 -16.08 2.51
C ASN A 59 8.44 -16.56 3.73
N GLY A 60 9.09 -16.76 4.88
CA GLY A 60 8.40 -17.16 6.12
C GLY A 60 7.44 -16.08 6.63
N CYS A 61 7.82 -14.80 6.47
CA CYS A 61 6.94 -13.67 6.80
C CYS A 61 5.78 -13.57 5.81
N ALA A 62 6.04 -13.70 4.50
CA ALA A 62 4.99 -13.73 3.49
C ALA A 62 3.97 -14.86 3.75
N GLY A 63 4.46 -16.07 4.09
CA GLY A 63 3.60 -17.21 4.43
C GLY A 63 2.80 -17.02 5.72
N LYS A 64 3.37 -16.37 6.76
CA LYS A 64 2.62 -16.01 7.98
C LYS A 64 1.53 -14.98 7.67
N PHE A 65 1.86 -13.98 6.88
CA PHE A 65 0.90 -12.95 6.47
C PHE A 65 -0.26 -13.54 5.67
N ALA A 66 0.02 -14.42 4.71
CA ALA A 66 -1.02 -15.06 3.91
C ALA A 66 -2.01 -15.91 4.73
N LYS A 67 -1.56 -16.46 5.87
CA LYS A 67 -2.41 -17.27 6.76
C LYS A 67 -3.28 -16.43 7.71
N THR A 68 -2.75 -15.31 8.21
CA THR A 68 -3.42 -14.46 9.19
C THR A 68 -3.16 -12.97 8.93
N PRO A 69 -3.59 -12.42 7.77
CA PRO A 69 -3.28 -11.06 7.38
C PRO A 69 -3.87 -10.02 8.36
N GLU A 70 -5.01 -10.32 8.97
CA GLU A 70 -5.70 -9.50 9.96
C GLU A 70 -4.85 -9.23 11.21
N LYS A 71 -3.99 -10.17 11.61
CA LYS A 71 -3.07 -10.01 12.75
C LYS A 71 -1.97 -8.98 12.50
N PHE A 72 -1.72 -8.66 11.24
CA PHE A 72 -0.68 -7.76 10.78
C PHE A 72 -1.25 -6.53 10.08
N ALA A 73 -2.56 -6.30 10.20
CA ALA A 73 -3.25 -5.23 9.49
C ALA A 73 -2.64 -3.86 9.77
N THR A 74 -2.29 -3.57 11.02
CA THR A 74 -1.71 -2.28 11.42
C THR A 74 -0.35 -2.02 10.77
N GLN A 75 0.52 -3.03 10.75
CA GLN A 75 1.84 -2.93 10.11
C GLN A 75 1.72 -2.86 8.59
N ALA A 76 0.82 -3.66 8.01
CA ALA A 76 0.52 -3.66 6.58
C ALA A 76 -0.03 -2.31 6.11
N ASN A 77 -1.04 -1.77 6.81
CA ASN A 77 -1.64 -0.47 6.54
C ASN A 77 -0.61 0.66 6.64
N ARG A 78 0.25 0.64 7.66
CA ARG A 78 1.36 1.59 7.76
C ARG A 78 2.26 1.52 6.53
N GLN A 79 2.62 0.31 6.10
CA GLN A 79 3.46 0.10 4.93
C GLN A 79 2.83 0.66 3.65
N LEU A 80 1.51 0.50 3.48
CA LEU A 80 0.78 1.06 2.36
C LEU A 80 0.86 2.60 2.31
N VAL A 81 0.88 3.26 3.46
CA VAL A 81 1.06 4.72 3.55
C VAL A 81 2.52 5.10 3.30
N GLN A 82 3.46 4.38 3.90
CA GLN A 82 4.89 4.65 3.79
C GLN A 82 5.40 4.47 2.35
N THR A 83 4.83 3.52 1.61
CA THR A 83 5.13 3.26 0.19
C THR A 83 4.27 4.10 -0.76
N HIS A 84 3.54 5.09 -0.26
CA HIS A 84 2.70 6.00 -1.03
C HIS A 84 1.58 5.35 -1.85
N GLN A 85 1.22 4.10 -1.56
CA GLN A 85 0.09 3.41 -2.17
C GLN A 85 -1.24 3.89 -1.57
N TYR A 86 -1.20 4.44 -0.36
CA TYR A 86 -2.31 5.06 0.33
C TYR A 86 -1.94 6.45 0.81
N GLU A 87 -2.87 7.39 0.64
CA GLU A 87 -2.74 8.76 1.08
C GLU A 87 -3.70 9.05 2.23
N GLN A 88 -3.23 9.90 3.16
CA GLN A 88 -4.08 10.39 4.21
C GLN A 88 -5.06 11.44 3.65
N LYS A 89 -6.35 11.15 3.71
CA LYS A 89 -7.43 12.06 3.31
C LYS A 89 -8.25 12.58 4.49
N GLY A 90 -8.07 12.01 5.68
CA GLY A 90 -8.78 12.39 6.90
C GLY A 90 -8.00 12.05 8.17
N CYS A 91 -8.50 12.52 9.29
CA CYS A 91 -7.97 12.17 10.60
C CYS A 91 -8.22 10.67 10.88
N PRO A 92 -7.19 9.86 11.19
CA PRO A 92 -7.37 8.43 11.44
C PRO A 92 -8.23 8.15 12.69
N ILE A 93 -8.27 9.08 13.65
CA ILE A 93 -9.06 8.90 14.87
C ILE A 93 -10.55 9.18 14.61
N SER A 94 -10.86 10.34 14.03
CA SER A 94 -12.23 10.86 13.93
C SER A 94 -12.82 10.86 12.52
N GLY A 95 -12.00 10.74 11.47
CA GLY A 95 -12.39 10.98 10.08
C GLY A 95 -12.49 12.46 9.68
N GLY A 96 -12.27 13.39 10.62
CA GLY A 96 -12.35 14.83 10.35
C GLY A 96 -11.25 15.36 9.41
N LYS A 97 -11.43 16.58 8.90
CA LYS A 97 -10.45 17.26 8.04
C LYS A 97 -9.10 17.40 8.74
N ILE A 98 -8.01 17.09 8.03
CA ILE A 98 -6.64 17.21 8.57
C ILE A 98 -6.21 18.67 8.76
N ASN A 99 -5.48 18.93 9.84
CA ASN A 99 -4.75 20.16 10.10
C ASN A 99 -3.24 19.88 9.94
N PRO A 100 -2.55 20.49 8.96
CA PRO A 100 -1.12 20.30 8.72
C PRO A 100 -0.22 20.57 9.93
N GLU A 101 -0.60 21.48 10.84
CA GLU A 101 0.18 21.82 12.04
C GLU A 101 0.25 20.69 13.07
N THR A 102 -0.60 19.67 12.91
CA THR A 102 -0.67 18.52 13.82
C THR A 102 0.11 17.31 13.32
N MET A 103 0.88 17.46 12.25
CA MET A 103 1.67 16.38 11.67
C MET A 103 2.75 15.89 12.63
N ILE A 104 2.83 14.58 12.82
CA ILE A 104 3.89 13.88 13.57
C ILE A 104 4.35 12.64 12.80
N LYS A 105 5.43 12.01 13.27
CA LYS A 105 5.94 10.75 12.72
C LYS A 105 5.53 9.60 13.64
N VAL A 106 4.70 8.68 13.13
CA VAL A 106 4.26 7.46 13.83
C VAL A 106 4.91 6.27 13.13
N ASP A 107 5.82 5.61 13.84
CA ASP A 107 6.55 4.43 13.36
C ASP A 107 7.15 4.63 11.94
N GLY A 108 7.92 5.70 11.76
CA GLY A 108 8.53 6.01 10.47
C GLY A 108 7.64 6.80 9.49
N THR A 109 6.32 6.85 9.71
CA THR A 109 5.35 7.37 8.74
C THR A 109 4.76 8.71 9.18
N LYS A 110 4.71 9.70 8.29
CA LYS A 110 4.13 11.02 8.58
C LYS A 110 2.61 10.95 8.58
N VAL A 111 1.98 11.44 9.65
CA VAL A 111 0.52 11.45 9.81
C VAL A 111 0.08 12.76 10.47
N ALA A 112 -0.96 13.39 9.92
CA ALA A 112 -1.61 14.57 10.46
C ALA A 112 -2.93 14.21 11.17
N PHE A 113 -3.46 15.12 11.97
CA PHE A 113 -4.74 14.93 12.66
C PHE A 113 -5.64 16.13 12.45
N CYS A 114 -6.91 16.03 12.85
CA CYS A 114 -7.83 17.17 12.74
C CYS A 114 -7.58 18.25 13.82
N CYS A 115 -6.96 17.89 14.95
CA CYS A 115 -6.76 18.79 16.08
C CYS A 115 -5.60 18.35 16.98
N LYS A 116 -5.17 19.25 17.86
CA LYS A 116 -4.09 19.01 18.84
C LYS A 116 -4.42 17.88 19.82
N ASN A 117 -5.69 17.64 20.15
CA ASN A 117 -6.08 16.55 21.05
C ASN A 117 -5.89 15.17 20.41
N CYS A 118 -6.21 15.04 19.12
CA CYS A 118 -5.96 13.80 18.38
C CYS A 118 -4.45 13.52 18.26
N LYS A 119 -3.66 14.56 17.98
CA LYS A 119 -2.20 14.49 18.02
C LYS A 119 -1.68 14.04 19.39
N ALA A 120 -2.09 14.74 20.46
CA ALA A 120 -1.64 14.46 21.82
C ALA A 120 -1.99 13.03 22.27
N LYS A 121 -3.16 12.51 21.87
CA LYS A 121 -3.54 11.11 22.14
C LYS A 121 -2.55 10.11 21.55
N VAL A 122 -2.03 10.37 20.34
CA VAL A 122 -1.06 9.48 19.69
C VAL A 122 0.34 9.69 20.22
N GLU A 123 0.75 10.92 20.50
CA GLU A 123 2.07 11.22 21.10
C GLU A 123 2.22 10.68 22.53
N GLY A 124 1.14 10.67 23.31
CA GLY A 124 1.12 10.14 24.67
C GLY A 124 0.97 8.61 24.75
N ALA A 125 0.78 7.93 23.63
CA ALA A 125 0.59 6.48 23.58
C ALA A 125 1.92 5.75 23.36
N GLU A 126 2.01 4.53 23.89
CA GLU A 126 3.13 3.62 23.61
C GLU A 126 3.22 3.31 22.11
N LYS A 127 4.43 3.02 21.59
CA LYS A 127 4.68 2.86 20.14
C LYS A 127 3.68 1.95 19.41
N LYS A 128 3.35 0.80 20.02
CA LYS A 128 2.41 -0.18 19.46
C LYS A 128 0.98 0.36 19.44
N GLU A 129 0.56 1.02 20.53
CA GLU A 129 -0.77 1.63 20.63
C GLU A 129 -0.91 2.82 19.69
N ALA A 130 0.09 3.70 19.61
CA ALA A 130 0.14 4.81 18.67
C ALA A 130 -0.02 4.32 17.22
N SER A 131 0.64 3.20 16.87
CA SER A 131 0.49 2.56 15.56
C SER A 131 -0.93 2.03 15.34
N GLU A 132 -1.52 1.37 16.33
CA GLU A 132 -2.89 0.85 16.26
C GLU A 132 -3.95 1.97 16.13
N LEU A 133 -3.79 3.06 16.89
CA LEU A 133 -4.67 4.22 16.85
C LEU A 133 -4.70 4.91 15.48
N VAL A 134 -3.64 4.74 14.69
CA VAL A 134 -3.44 5.44 13.43
C VAL A 134 -3.67 4.51 12.23
N PHE A 135 -3.08 3.32 12.25
CA PHE A 135 -3.06 2.38 11.14
C PHE A 135 -3.91 1.12 11.39
N GLY A 136 -4.52 0.97 12.56
CA GLY A 136 -5.48 -0.11 12.81
C GLY A 136 -6.67 -0.02 11.85
N GLU A 137 -7.35 -1.13 11.60
CA GLU A 137 -8.32 -1.22 10.48
C GLU A 137 -9.37 -0.11 10.45
N LYS A 138 -9.96 0.19 11.61
CA LYS A 138 -10.98 1.24 11.74
C LYS A 138 -10.39 2.63 11.49
N ALA A 139 -9.18 2.87 11.97
CA ALA A 139 -8.50 4.15 11.80
C ALA A 139 -8.07 4.34 10.35
N PHE A 140 -7.57 3.27 9.73
CA PHE A 140 -7.17 3.23 8.34
C PHE A 140 -8.34 3.55 7.41
N ALA A 141 -9.48 2.88 7.60
CA ALA A 141 -10.69 3.11 6.80
C ALA A 141 -11.25 4.54 6.92
N LYS A 142 -11.04 5.22 8.06
CA LYS A 142 -11.48 6.62 8.27
C LYS A 142 -10.51 7.64 7.68
N GLY A 143 -9.21 7.39 7.83
CA GLY A 143 -8.17 8.38 7.59
C GLY A 143 -7.51 8.30 6.21
N PHE A 144 -7.53 7.13 5.57
CA PHE A 144 -6.71 6.85 4.41
C PHE A 144 -7.53 6.33 3.24
N LYS A 145 -7.09 6.69 2.04
CA LYS A 145 -7.64 6.19 0.78
C LYS A 145 -6.50 5.76 -0.13
N LYS A 146 -6.77 4.82 -1.02
CA LYS A 146 -5.82 4.40 -2.06
C LYS A 146 -5.37 5.64 -2.83
N ALA A 147 -4.07 5.74 -3.08
CA ALA A 147 -3.52 6.79 -3.93
C ALA A 147 -4.07 6.59 -5.34
N GLU A 148 -4.64 7.64 -5.92
CA GLU A 148 -5.02 7.63 -7.32
C GLU A 148 -3.72 7.57 -8.13
N LYS A 149 -3.59 6.59 -9.02
CA LYS A 149 -2.50 6.58 -9.99
C LYS A 149 -2.62 7.88 -10.77
N LYS A 150 -1.64 8.78 -10.63
CA LYS A 150 -1.47 9.86 -11.60
C LYS A 150 -1.03 9.17 -12.88
N GLU A 151 -2.01 8.83 -13.72
CA GLU A 151 -1.77 8.59 -15.14
C GLU A 151 -1.19 9.90 -15.69
N GLY A 152 0.13 9.92 -15.85
CA GLY A 152 0.86 11.01 -16.49
C GLY A 152 1.05 10.71 -17.95
#